data_AF-F9EMW0-F1
#
_entry.id   AF-F9EMW0-F1
#
_cell.length_a   1.000
_cell.length_b   1.000
_cell.length_c   1.000
_cell.angle_alpha   90.00
_cell.angle_beta   90.00
_cell.angle_gamma   90.00
#
_symmetry.space_group_name_H-M   'P 1'
#
loop_
_entity.id
_entity.type
_entity.pdbx_description
1 polymer ?
#
loop_
_entity_poly.entity_id
_entity_poly.type
_entity_poly.pdbx_seq_one_letter_code
_entity_poly.pdbx_strand_id
1 'polypeptide(L)'
;MSKKILLTFAGNTDPTRGQHDGPIIHICRYYKPDKIYLILTKEMEERDEEPYNIYERAIKENLKEYNPEIIKIKTGIKDAHHFDAYFEVIYNVFEEIKKENEGAEIYVNITSGTAQMISNLISYYIDATNINIIPIQVETYTGQSNASSEDNKTVDKYYDVEVEAIYNLDNDKNTRTHRIVTPDLRKYSRILTKNQIQKLLEQYKYEAISELLKRNIFDKNLELNTLVNFAIERTNLKGLECNKKLYPFNNKDYDRLYYFTKDKNITRVSDWYQIVDYFALANIKQKTEDISTYTLMLEPIIVRIYLSILKDLMKKI
;
A
#
# COMPACT_ATOMS: atom_id res chain seq x y z
N MET A 1 -1.49 -1.64 22.00
CA MET A 1 -1.92 -0.89 20.81
C MET A 1 -0.72 -0.75 19.88
N SER A 2 -0.89 -0.72 18.56
CA SER A 2 0.23 -0.40 17.67
C SER A 2 0.68 1.04 17.96
N LYS A 3 1.98 1.31 17.87
CA LYS A 3 2.51 2.67 18.03
C LYS A 3 2.05 3.50 16.83
N LYS A 4 1.60 4.73 17.08
CA LYS A 4 1.16 5.65 16.04
C LYS A 4 2.26 6.66 15.74
N ILE A 5 2.58 6.81 14.47
CA ILE A 5 3.65 7.70 14.02
C ILE A 5 3.09 8.67 13.01
N LEU A 6 3.44 9.95 13.14
CA LEU A 6 3.16 10.94 12.11
C LEU A 6 4.46 11.30 11.39
N LEU A 7 4.49 11.14 10.08
CA LEU A 7 5.50 11.72 9.22
C LEU A 7 4.90 12.91 8.49
N THR A 8 5.51 14.07 8.64
CA THR A 8 4.98 15.31 8.07
C THR A 8 6.11 16.25 7.68
N PHE A 9 5.95 16.92 6.53
CA PHE A 9 6.68 18.15 6.29
C PHE A 9 6.04 19.30 7.06
N ALA A 10 6.82 20.32 7.38
CA ALA A 10 6.28 21.62 7.77
C ALA A 10 5.93 22.44 6.51
N GLY A 11 4.72 23.00 6.46
CA GLY A 11 4.28 23.91 5.41
C GLY A 11 4.05 25.34 5.92
N ASN A 12 3.80 26.25 4.98
CA ASN A 12 3.45 27.65 5.30
C ASN A 12 2.11 27.82 6.03
N THR A 13 1.27 26.79 6.01
CA THR A 13 -0.04 26.76 6.68
C THR A 13 0.02 26.12 8.06
N ASP A 14 1.18 25.60 8.45
CA ASP A 14 1.41 25.07 9.78
C ASP A 14 2.07 26.14 10.65
N PRO A 15 1.71 26.23 11.95
CA PRO A 15 0.88 25.26 12.67
C PRO A 15 -0.62 25.63 12.75
N THR A 16 -1.00 26.90 12.55
CA THR A 16 -2.39 27.37 12.42
C THR A 16 -2.55 28.27 11.20
N ARG A 17 -3.79 28.40 10.71
CA ARG A 17 -4.14 29.38 9.67
C ARG A 17 -5.60 29.79 9.80
N GLY A 18 -5.86 31.09 9.73
CA GLY A 18 -7.22 31.63 9.77
C GLY A 18 -7.99 31.22 11.02
N GLN A 19 -7.33 31.19 12.17
CA GLN A 19 -7.91 30.75 13.45
C GLN A 19 -8.35 29.27 13.49
N HIS A 20 -7.83 28.44 12.59
CA HIS A 20 -8.06 26.99 12.59
C HIS A 20 -6.73 26.21 12.61
N ASP A 21 -6.82 24.92 12.92
CA ASP A 21 -5.67 24.03 12.90
C ASP A 21 -5.06 23.97 11.49
N GLY A 22 -3.74 24.16 11.42
CA GLY A 22 -2.94 23.67 10.32
C GLY A 22 -2.92 22.15 10.29
N PRO A 23 -2.55 21.51 9.16
CA PRO A 23 -2.58 20.06 9.03
C PRO A 23 -1.89 19.30 10.16
N ILE A 24 -0.72 19.76 10.63
CA ILE A 24 0.02 19.06 11.70
C ILE A 24 -0.79 18.97 13.00
N ILE A 25 -1.34 20.09 13.48
CA ILE A 25 -2.15 20.10 14.71
C ILE A 25 -3.41 19.29 14.51
N HIS A 26 -4.07 19.44 13.36
CA HIS A 26 -5.32 18.75 13.06
C HIS A 26 -5.16 17.24 13.11
N ILE A 27 -4.12 16.70 12.48
CA ILE A 27 -3.79 15.27 12.53
C ILE A 27 -3.50 14.84 13.97
N CYS A 28 -2.70 15.62 14.70
CA CYS A 28 -2.39 15.34 16.10
C CYS A 28 -3.64 15.31 16.99
N ARG A 29 -4.61 16.18 16.73
CA ARG A 29 -5.85 16.29 17.50
C ARG A 29 -6.71 15.04 17.40
N TYR A 30 -6.82 14.46 16.20
CA TYR A 30 -7.69 13.31 15.94
C TYR A 30 -6.98 11.96 16.10
N TYR A 31 -5.70 11.84 15.73
CA TYR A 31 -5.00 10.56 15.75
C TYR A 31 -4.10 10.36 16.97
N LYS A 32 -3.64 11.46 17.59
CA LYS A 32 -2.74 11.46 18.76
C LYS A 32 -1.53 10.51 18.56
N PRO A 33 -0.69 10.76 17.54
CA PRO A 33 0.52 9.95 17.32
C PRO A 33 1.46 10.00 18.53
N ASP A 34 2.13 8.89 18.82
CA ASP A 34 3.10 8.81 19.92
C ASP A 34 4.42 9.49 19.55
N LYS A 35 4.76 9.46 18.26
CA LYS A 35 6.00 10.00 17.69
C LYS A 35 5.71 10.79 16.41
N ILE A 36 6.40 11.92 16.23
CA ILE A 36 6.26 12.79 15.07
C ILE A 36 7.65 12.99 14.43
N TYR A 37 7.80 12.56 13.18
CA TYR A 37 8.94 12.91 12.33
C TYR A 37 8.57 14.17 11.54
N LEU A 38 9.13 15.30 11.95
CA LEU A 38 8.88 16.61 11.39
C LEU A 38 10.03 17.00 10.44
N ILE A 39 9.78 16.94 9.14
CA ILE A 39 10.78 17.27 8.12
C ILE A 39 10.72 18.76 7.80
N LEU A 40 11.84 19.45 7.98
CA LEU A 40 11.95 20.90 7.81
C LEU A 40 12.81 21.23 6.58
N THR A 41 12.31 22.12 5.73
CA THR A 41 13.14 22.81 4.72
C THR A 41 14.07 23.80 5.40
N LYS A 42 15.07 24.32 4.69
CA LYS A 42 15.94 25.35 5.25
C LYS A 42 15.18 26.56 5.80
N GLU A 43 14.14 26.98 5.09
CA GLU A 43 13.29 28.08 5.52
C GLU A 43 12.51 27.74 6.80
N MET A 44 11.95 26.53 6.89
CA MET A 44 11.21 26.11 8.08
C MET A 44 12.12 25.88 9.29
N GLU A 45 13.37 25.46 9.07
CA GLU A 45 14.39 25.40 10.13
C GLU A 45 14.67 26.76 10.74
N GLU A 46 14.85 27.80 9.91
CA GLU A 46 15.13 29.16 10.37
C GLU A 46 13.93 29.75 11.14
N ARG A 47 12.70 29.37 10.77
CA ARG A 47 11.49 29.77 11.50
C ARG A 47 11.32 29.03 12.82
N ASP A 48 11.71 27.76 12.89
CA ASP A 48 11.54 26.90 14.07
C ASP A 48 12.75 26.92 15.02
N GLU A 49 13.83 27.62 14.68
CA GLU A 49 15.05 27.71 15.49
C GLU A 49 14.79 28.26 16.90
N GLU A 50 15.63 27.88 17.86
CA GLU A 50 15.60 28.46 19.21
C GLU A 50 15.71 30.00 19.15
N PRO A 51 14.89 30.73 19.92
CA PRO A 51 13.98 30.29 20.98
C PRO A 51 12.54 30.01 20.52
N TYR A 52 12.26 30.05 19.21
CA TYR A 52 10.90 30.08 18.68
C TYR A 52 10.18 28.74 18.82
N ASN A 53 10.80 27.63 18.40
CA ASN A 53 10.25 26.26 18.50
C ASN A 53 8.76 26.16 18.13
N ILE A 54 8.37 26.81 17.04
CA ILE A 54 6.99 27.10 16.68
C ILE A 54 6.14 25.83 16.65
N TYR A 55 6.60 24.76 16.01
CA TYR A 55 5.76 23.57 15.78
C TYR A 55 5.49 22.78 17.07
N GLU A 56 6.53 22.57 17.87
CA GLU A 56 6.42 21.85 19.15
C GLU A 56 5.58 22.64 20.16
N ARG A 57 5.84 23.95 20.28
CA ARG A 57 5.04 24.81 21.16
C ARG A 57 3.60 24.87 20.69
N ALA A 58 3.34 24.99 19.40
CA ALA A 58 1.97 25.08 18.90
C ALA A 58 1.17 23.80 19.16
N ILE A 59 1.79 22.62 19.02
CA ILE A 59 1.16 21.35 19.42
C ILE A 59 0.81 21.38 20.92
N LYS A 60 1.76 21.80 21.77
CA LYS A 60 1.58 21.83 23.23
C LYS A 60 0.49 22.80 23.67
N GLU A 61 0.46 24.02 23.11
CA GLU A 61 -0.51 25.06 23.48
C GLU A 61 -1.92 24.71 23.01
N ASN A 62 -2.07 24.14 21.81
CA ASN A 62 -3.38 23.77 21.26
C ASN A 62 -3.92 22.44 21.80
N LEU A 63 -3.05 21.50 22.14
CA LEU A 63 -3.40 20.15 22.56
C LEU A 63 -2.89 19.88 23.97
N LYS A 64 -3.52 20.52 24.96
CA LYS A 64 -3.24 20.30 26.39
C LYS A 64 -3.30 18.79 26.71
N GLU A 65 -2.36 18.34 27.54
CA GLU A 65 -2.17 16.93 27.96
C GLU A 65 -1.63 15.96 26.89
N TYR A 66 -1.36 16.43 25.67
CA TYR A 66 -0.74 15.62 24.62
C TYR A 66 0.74 15.98 24.45
N ASN A 67 1.61 15.00 24.64
CA ASN A 67 3.07 15.18 24.64
C ASN A 67 3.74 14.08 23.80
N PRO A 68 3.73 14.20 22.46
CA PRO A 68 4.39 13.25 21.58
C PRO A 68 5.92 13.42 21.61
N GLU A 69 6.65 12.38 21.26
CA GLU A 69 8.08 12.49 20.93
C GLU A 69 8.23 13.16 19.55
N ILE A 70 8.91 14.31 19.47
CA ILE A 70 9.09 15.03 18.19
C ILE A 70 10.55 14.93 17.74
N ILE A 71 10.76 14.37 16.57
CA ILE A 71 12.06 14.26 15.89
C ILE A 71 12.07 15.26 14.74
N LYS A 72 12.86 16.33 14.87
CA LYS A 72 13.02 17.36 13.84
C LYS A 72 14.13 16.95 12.87
N ILE A 73 13.78 16.72 11.60
CA ILE A 73 14.72 16.38 10.52
C ILE A 73 15.04 17.67 9.75
N LYS A 74 16.19 18.27 10.09
CA LYS A 74 16.71 19.48 9.44
C LYS A 74 17.44 19.08 8.17
N THR A 75 16.85 19.38 7.01
CA THR A 75 17.37 18.95 5.70
C THR A 75 18.44 19.87 5.12
N GLY A 76 18.46 21.15 5.51
CA GLY A 76 19.30 22.18 4.91
C GLY A 76 18.98 22.53 3.45
N ILE A 77 17.93 21.92 2.87
CA ILE A 77 17.57 22.09 1.46
C ILE A 77 16.87 23.44 1.26
N LYS A 78 17.50 24.30 0.44
CA LYS A 78 16.94 25.61 0.03
C LYS A 78 16.08 25.49 -1.23
N ASP A 79 16.53 24.69 -2.19
CA ASP A 79 15.88 24.55 -3.49
C ASP A 79 14.79 23.47 -3.47
N ALA A 80 13.78 23.67 -2.63
CA ALA A 80 12.66 22.73 -2.48
C ALA A 80 11.79 22.55 -3.75
N HIS A 81 12.11 23.30 -4.81
CA HIS A 81 11.50 23.21 -6.13
C HIS A 81 12.13 22.11 -7.00
N HIS A 82 13.34 21.64 -6.69
CA HIS A 82 13.91 20.46 -7.33
C HIS A 82 13.17 19.21 -6.89
N PHE A 83 12.77 18.40 -7.88
CA PHE A 83 11.87 17.28 -7.64
C PHE A 83 12.52 16.20 -6.78
N ASP A 84 13.76 15.80 -7.05
CA ASP A 84 14.45 14.68 -6.40
C ASP A 84 15.16 15.04 -5.08
N ALA A 85 15.19 16.33 -4.70
CA ALA A 85 15.93 16.81 -3.53
C ALA A 85 15.54 16.10 -2.21
N TYR A 86 14.30 15.64 -2.09
CA TYR A 86 13.78 15.00 -0.86
C TYR A 86 13.72 13.48 -0.93
N PHE A 87 14.11 12.85 -2.04
CA PHE A 87 13.99 11.40 -2.19
C PHE A 87 14.78 10.66 -1.10
N GLU A 88 16.07 10.96 -0.97
CA GLU A 88 16.96 10.35 0.03
C GLU A 88 16.52 10.66 1.46
N VAL A 89 16.04 11.88 1.72
CA VAL A 89 15.54 12.27 3.04
C VAL A 89 14.33 11.40 3.41
N ILE A 90 13.34 11.32 2.54
CA ILE A 90 12.13 10.53 2.77
C ILE A 90 12.49 9.05 2.96
N TYR A 91 13.34 8.51 2.09
CA TYR A 91 13.77 7.11 2.14
C TYR A 91 14.42 6.77 3.49
N ASN A 92 15.43 7.55 3.90
CA ASN A 92 16.17 7.31 5.15
C ASN A 92 15.25 7.38 6.38
N VAL A 93 14.33 8.36 6.41
CA VAL A 93 13.38 8.50 7.53
C VAL A 93 12.44 7.30 7.61
N PHE A 94 11.95 6.79 6.49
CA PHE A 94 11.11 5.60 6.53
C PHE A 94 11.90 4.34 6.93
N GLU A 95 13.16 4.20 6.54
CA GLU A 95 14.01 3.09 7.00
C GLU A 95 14.28 3.15 8.51
N GLU A 96 14.51 4.35 9.06
CA GLU A 96 14.59 4.56 10.51
C GLU A 96 13.28 4.18 11.21
N ILE A 97 12.13 4.62 10.67
CA ILE A 97 10.81 4.27 11.22
C ILE A 97 10.62 2.75 11.25
N LYS A 98 10.94 2.05 10.14
CA LYS A 98 10.83 0.58 10.06
C LYS A 98 11.69 -0.11 11.10
N LYS A 99 12.93 0.36 11.29
CA LYS A 99 13.89 -0.23 12.22
C LYS A 99 13.47 -0.06 13.68
N GLU A 100 12.95 1.12 14.04
CA GLU A 100 12.63 1.46 15.43
C GLU A 100 11.20 1.12 15.85
N ASN A 101 10.28 0.95 14.89
CA ASN A 101 8.85 0.88 15.17
C ASN A 101 8.16 -0.19 14.30
N GLU A 102 8.63 -1.43 14.37
CA GLU A 102 8.02 -2.55 13.65
C GLU A 102 6.52 -2.70 14.00
N GLY A 103 5.69 -2.80 12.96
CA GLY A 103 4.23 -2.92 13.10
C GLY A 103 3.49 -1.63 13.49
N ALA A 104 4.16 -0.47 13.50
CA ALA A 104 3.53 0.82 13.75
C ALA A 104 2.55 1.25 12.64
N GLU A 105 1.54 2.04 13.01
CA GLU A 105 0.68 2.78 12.09
C GLU A 105 1.34 4.11 11.75
N ILE A 106 1.63 4.33 10.47
CA ILE A 106 2.36 5.52 10.03
C ILE A 106 1.40 6.41 9.24
N TYR A 107 0.93 7.46 9.90
CA TYR A 107 0.17 8.54 9.32
C TYR A 107 1.12 9.44 8.53
N VAL A 108 0.91 9.55 7.22
CA VAL A 108 1.73 10.41 6.36
C VAL A 108 0.89 11.60 5.95
N ASN A 109 1.28 12.79 6.40
CA ASN A 109 0.64 14.03 5.99
C ASN A 109 0.99 14.32 4.52
N ILE A 110 -0.02 14.32 3.65
CA ILE A 110 0.14 14.66 2.23
C ILE A 110 -0.40 16.06 1.87
N THR A 111 -0.67 16.89 2.89
CA THR A 111 -1.18 18.26 2.75
C THR A 111 -0.09 19.29 2.96
N SER A 112 0.78 19.09 3.96
CA SER A 112 1.87 20.01 4.26
C SER A 112 3.10 19.70 3.42
N GLY A 113 3.72 20.75 2.86
CA GLY A 113 4.89 20.64 1.98
C GLY A 113 4.58 21.10 0.55
N THR A 114 5.61 21.16 -0.29
CA THR A 114 5.46 21.51 -1.70
C THR A 114 4.91 20.32 -2.50
N ALA A 115 4.36 20.57 -3.69
CA ALA A 115 3.90 19.51 -4.57
C ALA A 115 5.00 18.48 -4.90
N GLN A 116 6.26 18.93 -4.99
CA GLN A 116 7.43 18.08 -5.20
C GLN A 116 7.66 17.14 -4.02
N MET A 117 7.63 17.66 -2.79
CA MET A 117 7.77 16.85 -1.57
C MET A 117 6.68 15.77 -1.47
N ILE A 118 5.42 16.18 -1.68
CA ILE A 118 4.28 15.26 -1.64
C ILE A 118 4.39 14.20 -2.74
N SER A 119 4.85 14.58 -3.94
CA SER A 119 5.06 13.61 -5.03
C SER A 119 6.10 12.55 -4.68
N ASN A 120 7.20 12.91 -4.01
CA ASN A 120 8.19 11.93 -3.55
C ASN A 120 7.64 11.01 -2.45
N LEU A 121 6.85 11.55 -1.51
CA LEU A 121 6.18 10.71 -0.51
C LEU A 121 5.26 9.69 -1.16
N ILE A 122 4.47 10.12 -2.15
CA ILE A 122 3.57 9.23 -2.89
C ILE A 122 4.37 8.19 -3.68
N SER A 123 5.48 8.57 -4.33
CA SER A 123 6.36 7.63 -5.02
C SER A 123 6.93 6.57 -4.08
N TYR A 124 7.42 6.96 -2.89
CA TYR A 124 7.86 6.02 -1.87
C TYR A 124 6.72 5.08 -1.45
N TYR A 125 5.54 5.64 -1.15
CA TYR A 125 4.36 4.86 -0.78
C TYR A 125 3.98 3.79 -1.80
N ILE A 126 4.07 4.11 -3.10
CA ILE A 126 3.72 3.19 -4.20
C ILE A 126 4.62 1.96 -4.22
N ASP A 127 5.89 2.11 -3.87
CA ASP A 127 6.90 1.04 -3.88
C ASP A 127 7.05 0.35 -2.52
N ALA A 128 6.65 1.02 -1.44
CA ALA A 128 6.78 0.52 -0.09
C ALA A 128 6.10 -0.85 0.12
N THR A 129 6.81 -1.71 0.86
CA THR A 129 6.35 -3.02 1.31
C THR A 129 6.61 -3.17 2.81
N ASN A 130 5.86 -4.06 3.47
CA ASN A 130 6.03 -4.39 4.89
C ASN A 130 5.94 -3.18 5.85
N ILE A 131 5.13 -2.18 5.50
CA ILE A 131 4.94 -0.97 6.29
C ILE A 131 3.50 -0.50 6.18
N ASN A 132 2.88 -0.17 7.31
CA ASN A 132 1.48 0.24 7.35
C ASN A 132 1.35 1.76 7.24
N ILE A 133 1.36 2.26 6.01
CA ILE A 133 1.24 3.69 5.72
C ILE A 133 -0.21 4.07 5.47
N ILE A 134 -0.68 5.07 6.21
CA ILE A 134 -2.01 5.67 6.12
C ILE A 134 -1.83 7.12 5.63
N PRO A 135 -2.08 7.41 4.35
CA PRO A 135 -2.00 8.77 3.85
C PRO A 135 -3.15 9.61 4.44
N ILE A 136 -2.81 10.80 4.92
CA ILE A 136 -3.74 11.75 5.52
C ILE A 136 -3.70 13.06 4.76
N GLN A 137 -4.86 13.45 4.22
CA GLN A 137 -5.12 14.76 3.68
C GLN A 137 -5.98 15.55 4.66
N VAL A 138 -5.66 16.83 4.85
CA VAL A 138 -6.43 17.76 5.68
C VAL A 138 -7.03 18.82 4.75
N GLU A 139 -8.35 18.85 4.65
CA GLU A 139 -9.05 19.86 3.85
C GLU A 139 -8.93 21.25 4.47
N THR A 140 -9.01 22.30 3.65
CA THR A 140 -8.99 23.68 4.14
C THR A 140 -10.24 23.98 4.97
N TYR A 141 -10.13 24.84 5.99
CA TYR A 141 -11.29 25.22 6.83
C TYR A 141 -12.38 25.96 6.04
N THR A 142 -12.01 26.62 4.94
CA THR A 142 -12.96 27.29 4.02
C THR A 142 -13.54 26.37 2.94
N GLY A 143 -13.00 25.15 2.78
CA GLY A 143 -13.35 24.26 1.66
C GLY A 143 -12.94 24.79 0.27
N GLN A 144 -12.21 25.90 0.20
CA GLN A 144 -11.74 26.53 -1.05
C GLN A 144 -10.23 26.79 -0.99
N SER A 145 -9.56 26.74 -2.15
CA SER A 145 -8.12 27.03 -2.27
C SER A 145 -7.78 28.52 -2.17
N ASN A 146 -8.76 29.40 -2.38
CA ASN A 146 -8.58 30.85 -2.44
C ASN A 146 -9.38 31.53 -1.31
N ALA A 147 -8.89 31.41 -0.08
CA ALA A 147 -9.34 32.28 1.00
C ALA A 147 -8.77 33.70 0.80
N SER A 148 -9.38 34.70 1.46
CA SER A 148 -9.06 36.12 1.27
C SER A 148 -7.60 36.46 1.65
N SER A 149 -7.10 37.64 1.30
CA SER A 149 -5.72 38.07 1.63
C SER A 149 -5.42 38.07 3.14
N GLU A 150 -6.44 38.21 4.00
CA GLU A 150 -6.30 38.14 5.46
C GLU A 150 -6.17 36.70 5.96
N ASP A 151 -6.81 35.75 5.29
CA ASP A 151 -6.74 34.30 5.54
C ASP A 151 -5.42 33.64 5.05
N ASN A 152 -4.65 34.38 4.25
CA ASN A 152 -3.44 33.90 3.57
C ASN A 152 -2.13 34.36 4.24
N LYS A 153 -2.18 34.90 5.47
CA LYS A 153 -0.96 35.23 6.21
C LYS A 153 -0.13 33.96 6.41
N THR A 154 1.04 33.94 5.79
CA THR A 154 2.04 32.90 5.98
C THR A 154 2.63 33.01 7.37
N VAL A 155 2.82 31.87 8.05
CA VAL A 155 3.49 31.81 9.34
C VAL A 155 4.94 32.30 9.19
N ASP A 156 5.32 33.33 9.92
CA ASP A 156 6.70 33.85 9.95
C ASP A 156 7.32 33.69 11.35
N LYS A 157 8.56 34.18 11.51
CA LYS A 157 9.30 34.09 12.78
C LYS A 157 8.72 34.93 13.93
N TYR A 158 7.76 35.81 13.65
CA TYR A 158 7.05 36.61 14.65
C TYR A 158 5.68 36.01 14.98
N TYR A 159 5.42 34.78 14.52
CA TYR A 159 4.24 34.02 14.88
C TYR A 159 4.17 33.81 16.40
N ASP A 160 3.15 34.42 17.02
CA ASP A 160 2.90 34.29 18.45
C ASP A 160 2.04 33.05 18.71
N VAL A 161 2.73 31.97 19.05
CA VAL A 161 2.13 30.65 19.29
C VAL A 161 1.03 30.68 20.35
N GLU A 162 1.21 31.46 21.41
CA GLU A 162 0.28 31.50 22.54
C GLU A 162 -0.99 32.25 22.15
N VAL A 163 -0.83 33.40 21.49
CA VAL A 163 -1.96 34.19 20.98
C VAL A 163 -2.75 33.40 19.95
N GLU A 164 -2.07 32.76 18.98
CA GLU A 164 -2.72 31.97 17.94
C GLU A 164 -3.45 30.75 18.51
N ALA A 165 -2.89 30.10 19.55
CA ALA A 165 -3.58 29.00 20.23
C ALA A 165 -4.83 29.47 21.00
N ILE A 166 -4.79 30.66 21.62
CA ILE A 166 -5.96 31.22 22.30
C ILE A 166 -7.10 31.50 21.31
N TYR A 167 -6.77 32.03 20.13
CA TYR A 167 -7.75 32.35 19.09
C TYR A 167 -8.13 31.18 18.18
N ASN A 168 -7.48 30.02 18.31
CA ASN A 168 -7.79 28.86 17.49
C ASN A 168 -9.16 28.26 17.84
N LEU A 169 -10.10 28.41 16.90
CA LEU A 169 -11.47 27.91 17.00
C LEU A 169 -11.54 26.38 17.06
N ASP A 170 -10.55 25.65 16.54
CA ASP A 170 -10.54 24.17 16.62
C ASP A 170 -10.19 23.64 18.04
N ASN A 171 -9.85 24.53 18.98
CA ASN A 171 -9.72 24.18 20.40
C ASN A 171 -11.07 23.98 21.09
N ASP A 172 -12.13 24.63 20.62
CA ASP A 172 -13.50 24.35 21.06
C ASP A 172 -14.09 23.19 20.23
N LYS A 173 -14.65 22.21 20.93
CA LYS A 173 -15.30 21.03 20.31
C LYS A 173 -16.56 21.41 19.53
N ASN A 174 -17.21 22.53 19.83
CA ASN A 174 -18.45 22.97 19.18
C ASN A 174 -18.23 23.58 17.80
N THR A 175 -17.07 24.20 17.59
CA THR A 175 -16.66 24.88 16.35
C THR A 175 -15.78 24.00 15.49
N ARG A 176 -15.05 23.05 16.09
CA ARG A 176 -14.15 22.15 15.38
C ARG A 176 -14.87 21.23 14.40
N THR A 177 -14.38 21.18 13.17
CA THR A 177 -14.87 20.28 12.12
C THR A 177 -13.86 19.19 11.79
N HIS A 178 -14.32 17.97 11.48
CA HIS A 178 -13.43 16.89 11.07
C HIS A 178 -13.09 17.00 9.58
N ARG A 179 -11.93 17.59 9.27
CA ARG A 179 -11.42 17.84 7.91
C ARG A 179 -10.46 16.79 7.35
N ILE A 180 -10.43 15.58 7.91
CA ILE A 180 -9.47 14.55 7.52
C ILE A 180 -10.05 13.66 6.43
N VAL A 181 -9.28 13.48 5.36
CA VAL A 181 -9.56 12.59 4.24
C VAL A 181 -8.41 11.59 4.11
N THR A 182 -8.74 10.31 4.00
CA THR A 182 -7.75 9.23 3.76
C THR A 182 -7.83 8.79 2.30
N PRO A 183 -7.03 9.36 1.38
CA PRO A 183 -7.07 8.98 -0.02
C PRO A 183 -6.55 7.55 -0.23
N ASP A 184 -7.17 6.84 -1.18
CA ASP A 184 -6.73 5.49 -1.54
C ASP A 184 -5.58 5.54 -2.56
N LEU A 185 -4.37 5.83 -2.07
CA LEU A 185 -3.16 5.89 -2.91
C LEU A 185 -2.75 4.52 -3.48
N ARG A 186 -3.28 3.41 -2.94
CA ARG A 186 -3.03 2.05 -3.46
C ARG A 186 -3.41 1.92 -4.93
N LYS A 187 -4.35 2.73 -5.42
CA LYS A 187 -4.78 2.78 -6.82
C LYS A 187 -3.62 3.01 -7.79
N TYR A 188 -2.62 3.81 -7.41
CA TYR A 188 -1.44 4.06 -8.24
C TYR A 188 -0.52 2.82 -8.31
N SER A 189 -0.36 2.11 -7.18
CA SER A 189 0.40 0.86 -7.12
C SER A 189 -0.26 -0.29 -7.91
N ARG A 190 -1.60 -0.28 -8.05
CA ARG A 190 -2.35 -1.29 -8.82
C ARG A 190 -1.92 -1.36 -10.27
N ILE A 191 -1.67 -0.22 -10.92
CA ILE A 191 -1.33 -0.19 -12.35
C ILE A 191 0.03 -0.85 -12.59
N LEU A 192 1.04 -0.48 -11.81
CA LEU A 192 2.39 -1.06 -11.90
C LEU A 192 2.36 -2.55 -11.59
N THR A 193 1.73 -2.93 -10.48
CA THR A 193 1.63 -4.34 -10.06
C THR A 193 0.84 -5.16 -11.08
N LYS A 194 -0.22 -4.60 -11.68
CA LYS A 194 -0.98 -5.27 -12.76
C LYS A 194 -0.08 -5.58 -13.96
N ASN A 195 0.72 -4.63 -14.42
CA ASN A 195 1.62 -4.83 -15.56
C ASN A 195 2.67 -5.91 -15.25
N GLN A 196 3.22 -5.90 -14.02
CA GLN A 196 4.13 -6.95 -13.55
C GLN A 196 3.46 -8.33 -13.53
N ILE A 197 2.26 -8.43 -12.97
CA ILE A 197 1.48 -9.69 -12.94
C ILE A 197 1.21 -10.19 -14.36
N GLN A 198 0.84 -9.32 -15.30
CA GLN A 198 0.62 -9.72 -16.71
C GLN A 198 1.89 -10.32 -17.33
N LYS A 199 3.05 -9.71 -17.10
CA LYS A 199 4.34 -10.24 -17.58
C LYS A 199 4.72 -11.57 -16.92
N LEU A 200 4.44 -11.74 -15.63
CA LEU A 200 4.68 -13.00 -14.93
C LEU A 200 3.72 -14.11 -15.37
N LEU A 201 2.47 -13.76 -15.73
CA LEU A 201 1.49 -14.70 -16.27
C LEU A 201 1.93 -15.25 -17.64
N GLU A 202 2.47 -14.39 -18.52
CA GLU A 202 3.06 -14.81 -19.80
C GLU A 202 4.21 -15.83 -19.59
N GLN A 203 4.91 -15.73 -18.45
CA GLN A 203 6.03 -16.59 -18.08
C GLN A 203 5.61 -17.77 -17.18
N TYR A 204 4.33 -17.95 -16.89
CA TYR A 204 3.82 -19.00 -15.99
C TYR A 204 4.41 -18.96 -14.55
N LYS A 205 4.87 -17.79 -14.08
CA LYS A 205 5.51 -17.60 -12.76
C LYS A 205 4.48 -17.29 -11.66
N TYR A 206 3.64 -18.27 -11.34
CA TYR A 206 2.50 -18.09 -10.43
C TYR A 206 2.90 -17.79 -8.98
N GLU A 207 3.99 -18.37 -8.49
CA GLU A 207 4.51 -18.15 -7.15
C GLU A 207 4.92 -16.68 -6.94
N ALA A 208 5.61 -16.10 -7.94
CA ALA A 208 5.97 -14.68 -7.92
C ALA A 208 4.74 -13.77 -7.94
N ILE A 209 3.69 -14.15 -8.68
CA ILE A 209 2.41 -13.43 -8.66
C ILE A 209 1.77 -13.49 -7.28
N SER A 210 1.81 -14.65 -6.62
CA SER A 210 1.27 -14.82 -5.26
C SER A 210 1.94 -13.87 -4.27
N GLU A 211 3.27 -13.71 -4.34
CA GLU A 211 4.00 -12.72 -3.53
C GLU A 211 3.53 -11.28 -3.78
N LEU A 212 3.31 -10.89 -5.05
CA LEU A 212 2.80 -9.56 -5.38
C LEU A 212 1.37 -9.31 -4.85
N LEU A 213 0.52 -10.34 -4.82
CA LEU A 213 -0.86 -10.23 -4.35
C LEU A 213 -0.99 -10.14 -2.81
N LYS A 214 0.07 -10.44 -2.05
CA LYS A 214 0.10 -10.22 -0.60
C LYS A 214 -0.06 -8.75 -0.22
N ARG A 215 0.31 -7.82 -1.12
CA ARG A 215 0.17 -6.37 -0.93
C ARG A 215 -1.28 -5.91 -0.74
N ASN A 216 -2.26 -6.74 -1.11
CA ASN A 216 -3.69 -6.48 -0.93
C ASN A 216 -4.18 -5.14 -1.51
N ILE A 217 -3.66 -4.80 -2.68
CA ILE A 217 -3.95 -3.51 -3.33
C ILE A 217 -5.16 -3.57 -4.27
N PHE A 218 -5.64 -4.74 -4.71
CA PHE A 218 -6.73 -4.86 -5.68
C PHE A 218 -8.10 -5.01 -5.01
N ASP A 219 -9.18 -4.48 -5.63
CA ASP A 219 -10.54 -4.60 -5.07
C ASP A 219 -11.02 -6.05 -4.95
N LYS A 220 -10.62 -6.91 -5.91
CA LYS A 220 -10.92 -8.34 -5.95
C LYS A 220 -9.72 -9.20 -5.54
N ASN A 221 -8.89 -8.72 -4.61
CA ASN A 221 -7.64 -9.40 -4.27
C ASN A 221 -7.83 -10.84 -3.76
N LEU A 222 -8.91 -11.13 -3.03
CA LEU A 222 -9.21 -12.49 -2.56
C LEU A 222 -9.47 -13.46 -3.73
N GLU A 223 -10.26 -13.02 -4.71
CA GLU A 223 -10.56 -13.78 -5.93
C GLU A 223 -9.27 -14.02 -6.74
N LEU A 224 -8.45 -12.97 -6.93
CA LEU A 224 -7.16 -13.07 -7.61
C LEU A 224 -6.20 -14.04 -6.90
N ASN A 225 -6.05 -13.93 -5.57
CA ASN A 225 -5.23 -14.85 -4.79
C ASN A 225 -5.71 -16.29 -4.93
N THR A 226 -7.01 -16.52 -4.95
CA THR A 226 -7.55 -17.87 -5.08
C THR A 226 -7.28 -18.46 -6.45
N LEU A 227 -7.41 -17.67 -7.53
CA LEU A 227 -7.07 -18.10 -8.89
C LEU A 227 -5.57 -18.40 -9.05
N VAL A 228 -4.70 -17.57 -8.47
CA VAL A 228 -3.25 -17.78 -8.55
C VAL A 228 -2.83 -19.00 -7.73
N ASN A 229 -3.37 -19.16 -6.52
CA ASN A 229 -3.15 -20.37 -5.72
C ASN A 229 -3.68 -21.61 -6.43
N PHE A 230 -4.83 -21.52 -7.10
CA PHE A 230 -5.34 -22.60 -7.94
C PHE A 230 -4.33 -22.97 -9.04
N ALA A 231 -3.76 -22.00 -9.74
CA ALA A 231 -2.73 -22.24 -10.75
C ALA A 231 -1.46 -22.89 -10.16
N ILE A 232 -0.98 -22.43 -9.00
CA ILE A 232 0.18 -23.02 -8.29
C ILE A 232 -0.10 -24.49 -7.91
N GLU A 233 -1.30 -24.81 -7.42
CA GLU A 233 -1.63 -26.19 -7.05
C GLU A 233 -1.71 -27.11 -8.27
N ARG A 234 -2.18 -26.57 -9.40
CA ARG A 234 -2.23 -27.27 -10.68
C ARG A 234 -0.83 -27.56 -11.22
N THR A 235 0.10 -26.60 -11.15
CA THR A 235 1.51 -26.84 -11.56
C THR A 235 2.23 -27.83 -10.64
N ASN A 236 1.77 -27.96 -9.40
CA ASN A 236 2.25 -28.96 -8.43
C ASN A 236 1.46 -30.28 -8.46
N LEU A 237 0.62 -30.50 -9.47
CA LEU A 237 -0.15 -31.73 -9.69
C LEU A 237 -1.02 -32.16 -8.48
N LYS A 238 -1.50 -31.20 -7.66
CA LYS A 238 -2.31 -31.49 -6.46
C LYS A 238 -3.76 -31.92 -6.76
N GLY A 239 -4.19 -31.85 -8.02
CA GLY A 239 -5.43 -32.46 -8.52
C GLY A 239 -6.75 -31.91 -7.98
N LEU A 240 -7.76 -32.77 -7.78
CA LEU A 240 -9.19 -32.40 -7.58
C LEU A 240 -9.47 -31.42 -6.43
N GLU A 241 -8.70 -31.49 -5.35
CA GLU A 241 -8.93 -30.65 -4.16
C GLU A 241 -8.77 -29.16 -4.47
N CYS A 242 -7.98 -28.78 -5.48
CA CYS A 242 -7.82 -27.38 -5.85
C CYS A 242 -9.09 -26.82 -6.52
N ASN A 243 -9.85 -27.64 -7.27
CA ASN A 243 -11.09 -27.20 -7.93
C ASN A 243 -12.15 -26.73 -6.93
N LYS A 244 -12.21 -27.37 -5.76
CA LYS A 244 -13.19 -27.02 -4.70
C LYS A 244 -13.03 -25.59 -4.21
N LYS A 245 -11.82 -25.03 -4.30
CA LYS A 245 -11.49 -23.66 -3.85
C LYS A 245 -12.12 -22.57 -4.72
N LEU A 246 -12.48 -22.89 -5.96
CA LEU A 246 -13.11 -21.96 -6.87
C LEU A 246 -14.66 -21.95 -6.76
N TYR A 247 -15.25 -22.93 -6.06
CA TYR A 247 -16.71 -23.03 -5.87
C TYR A 247 -17.35 -21.81 -5.20
N PRO A 248 -16.74 -21.14 -4.20
CA PRO A 248 -17.35 -19.98 -3.54
C PRO A 248 -17.60 -18.79 -4.47
N PHE A 249 -16.84 -18.65 -5.57
CA PHE A 249 -16.97 -17.49 -6.46
C PHE A 249 -18.14 -17.61 -7.45
N ASN A 250 -18.66 -18.83 -7.68
CA ASN A 250 -19.79 -19.13 -8.57
C ASN A 250 -19.79 -18.34 -9.90
N ASN A 251 -18.61 -18.10 -10.47
CA ASN A 251 -18.44 -17.33 -11.69
C ASN A 251 -18.42 -18.28 -12.90
N LYS A 252 -19.34 -18.09 -13.84
CA LYS A 252 -19.48 -18.94 -15.04
C LYS A 252 -18.25 -18.88 -15.94
N ASP A 253 -17.47 -17.80 -15.89
CA ASP A 253 -16.23 -17.71 -16.67
C ASP A 253 -15.19 -18.74 -16.20
N TYR A 254 -15.25 -19.13 -14.93
CA TYR A 254 -14.36 -20.15 -14.37
C TYR A 254 -14.76 -21.56 -14.78
N ASP A 255 -15.95 -21.76 -15.36
CA ASP A 255 -16.42 -23.07 -15.83
C ASP A 255 -15.44 -23.68 -16.83
N ARG A 256 -14.76 -22.83 -17.61
CA ARG A 256 -13.74 -23.23 -18.58
C ARG A 256 -12.43 -23.69 -17.95
N LEU A 257 -12.19 -23.36 -16.68
CA LEU A 257 -11.02 -23.81 -15.92
C LEU A 257 -11.24 -25.22 -15.36
N TYR A 258 -12.50 -25.68 -15.29
CA TYR A 258 -12.84 -27.05 -14.94
C TYR A 258 -12.97 -27.89 -16.21
N TYR A 259 -12.12 -28.89 -16.35
CA TYR A 259 -12.28 -29.91 -17.39
C TYR A 259 -13.15 -31.10 -16.91
N PHE A 260 -13.73 -31.02 -15.71
CA PHE A 260 -14.54 -32.03 -15.03
C PHE A 260 -15.90 -31.42 -14.60
N THR A 261 -16.93 -32.27 -14.41
CA THR A 261 -18.28 -31.83 -13.98
C THR A 261 -18.25 -31.09 -12.64
N LYS A 262 -19.17 -30.16 -12.43
CA LYS A 262 -19.33 -29.48 -11.13
C LYS A 262 -19.94 -30.38 -10.04
N ASP A 263 -20.19 -31.66 -10.34
CA ASP A 263 -20.79 -32.60 -9.40
C ASP A 263 -19.88 -32.84 -8.19
N LYS A 264 -20.28 -32.27 -7.05
CA LYS A 264 -19.58 -32.33 -5.77
C LYS A 264 -19.54 -33.75 -5.18
N ASN A 265 -20.31 -34.69 -5.72
CA ASN A 265 -20.40 -36.07 -5.24
C ASN A 265 -19.33 -37.00 -5.82
N ILE A 266 -18.58 -36.56 -6.83
CA ILE A 266 -17.53 -37.38 -7.44
C ILE A 266 -16.24 -37.21 -6.63
N THR A 267 -15.86 -38.29 -5.95
CA THR A 267 -14.69 -38.35 -5.06
C THR A 267 -13.47 -38.96 -5.72
N ARG A 268 -13.61 -39.59 -6.88
CA ARG A 268 -12.54 -40.26 -7.61
C ARG A 268 -12.43 -39.74 -9.03
N VAL A 269 -11.30 -39.13 -9.35
CA VAL A 269 -11.03 -38.65 -10.71
C VAL A 269 -10.55 -39.80 -11.58
N SER A 270 -11.01 -39.83 -12.82
CA SER A 270 -10.53 -40.80 -13.80
C SER A 270 -9.05 -40.57 -14.12
N ASP A 271 -8.34 -41.65 -14.44
CA ASP A 271 -6.90 -41.65 -14.75
C ASP A 271 -6.54 -40.62 -15.84
N TRP A 272 -7.48 -40.32 -16.76
CA TRP A 272 -7.27 -39.34 -17.84
C TRP A 272 -7.02 -37.91 -17.33
N TYR A 273 -7.52 -37.52 -16.16
CA TYR A 273 -7.31 -36.17 -15.63
C TYR A 273 -5.85 -35.93 -15.26
N GLN A 274 -5.20 -36.93 -14.67
CA GLN A 274 -3.76 -36.86 -14.38
C GLN A 274 -2.96 -36.70 -15.68
N ILE A 275 -3.41 -37.32 -16.78
CA ILE A 275 -2.79 -37.19 -18.09
C ILE A 275 -2.93 -35.74 -18.60
N VAL A 276 -4.12 -35.14 -18.49
CA VAL A 276 -4.35 -33.75 -18.92
C VAL A 276 -3.51 -32.76 -18.12
N ASP A 277 -3.44 -32.91 -16.80
CA ASP A 277 -2.65 -32.01 -15.94
C ASP A 277 -1.17 -32.11 -16.22
N TYR A 278 -0.68 -33.33 -16.37
CA TYR A 278 0.71 -33.59 -16.66
C TYR A 278 1.09 -33.10 -18.08
N PHE A 279 0.20 -33.24 -19.05
CA PHE A 279 0.38 -32.68 -20.40
C PHE A 279 0.36 -31.15 -20.38
N ALA A 280 -0.56 -30.53 -19.64
CA ALA A 280 -0.59 -29.07 -19.49
C ALA A 280 0.69 -28.54 -18.84
N LEU A 281 1.21 -29.22 -17.83
CA LEU A 281 2.48 -28.88 -17.19
C LEU A 281 3.66 -29.05 -18.17
N ALA A 282 3.70 -30.13 -18.95
CA ALA A 282 4.72 -30.32 -19.99
C ALA A 282 4.66 -29.18 -21.03
N ASN A 283 3.47 -28.79 -21.48
CA ASN A 283 3.29 -27.66 -22.40
C ASN A 283 3.79 -26.33 -21.80
N ILE A 284 3.60 -26.11 -20.49
CA ILE A 284 4.23 -24.97 -19.80
C ILE A 284 5.75 -25.05 -19.91
N LYS A 285 6.35 -26.20 -19.60
CA LYS A 285 7.81 -26.40 -19.69
C LYS A 285 8.36 -26.14 -21.08
N GLN A 286 7.66 -26.61 -22.12
CA GLN A 286 8.00 -26.31 -23.51
C GLN A 286 7.97 -24.81 -23.80
N LYS A 287 6.91 -24.12 -23.39
CA LYS A 287 6.74 -22.67 -23.62
C LYS A 287 7.73 -21.81 -22.83
N THR A 288 8.19 -22.29 -21.68
CA THR A 288 9.23 -21.63 -20.88
C THR A 288 10.64 -22.06 -21.27
N GLU A 289 10.81 -22.76 -22.40
CA GLU A 289 12.09 -23.23 -22.93
C GLU A 289 12.87 -24.18 -21.98
N ASP A 290 12.16 -24.82 -21.05
CA ASP A 290 12.70 -25.86 -20.15
C ASP A 290 12.64 -27.22 -20.89
N ILE A 291 13.46 -27.33 -21.94
CA ILE A 291 13.45 -28.47 -22.88
C ILE A 291 13.78 -29.78 -22.17
N SER A 292 14.75 -29.77 -21.24
CA SER A 292 15.15 -30.95 -20.49
C SER A 292 13.99 -31.53 -19.67
N THR A 293 13.30 -30.69 -18.90
CA THR A 293 12.14 -31.14 -18.10
C THR A 293 11.00 -31.57 -19.01
N TYR A 294 10.73 -30.82 -20.09
CA TYR A 294 9.73 -31.20 -21.08
C TYR A 294 9.98 -32.60 -21.65
N THR A 295 11.21 -32.90 -22.08
CA THR A 295 11.57 -34.22 -22.62
C THR A 295 11.36 -35.33 -21.60
N LEU A 296 11.78 -35.13 -20.35
CA LEU A 296 11.56 -36.10 -19.27
C LEU A 296 10.08 -36.34 -18.97
N MET A 297 9.22 -35.35 -19.23
CA MET A 297 7.78 -35.47 -19.03
C MET A 297 7.07 -36.25 -20.15
N LEU A 298 7.64 -36.39 -21.35
CA LEU A 298 6.97 -37.06 -22.46
C LEU A 298 6.75 -38.56 -22.22
N GLU A 299 7.75 -39.25 -21.67
CA GLU A 299 7.68 -40.70 -21.45
C GLU A 299 6.53 -41.08 -20.48
N PRO A 300 6.41 -40.48 -19.28
CA PRO A 300 5.28 -40.76 -18.39
C PRO A 300 3.90 -40.49 -19.01
N ILE A 301 3.77 -39.47 -19.87
CA ILE A 301 2.51 -39.16 -20.57
C ILE A 301 2.16 -40.30 -21.51
N ILE A 302 3.09 -40.69 -22.37
CA ILE A 302 2.90 -41.74 -23.37
C ILE A 302 2.52 -43.06 -22.69
N VAL A 303 3.25 -43.45 -21.65
CA VAL A 303 2.97 -44.67 -20.87
C VAL A 303 1.57 -44.63 -20.27
N ARG A 304 1.16 -43.52 -19.65
CA ARG A 304 -0.17 -43.40 -19.04
C ARG A 304 -1.30 -43.46 -20.07
N ILE A 305 -1.11 -42.88 -21.26
CA ILE A 305 -2.08 -42.96 -22.35
C ILE A 305 -2.24 -44.41 -22.81
N TYR A 306 -1.15 -45.12 -23.09
CA TYR A 306 -1.21 -46.53 -23.51
C TYR A 306 -1.86 -47.42 -22.46
N LEU A 307 -1.51 -47.24 -21.18
CA LEU A 307 -2.13 -47.98 -20.08
C LEU A 307 -3.63 -47.70 -19.97
N SER A 308 -4.07 -46.45 -20.19
CA SER A 308 -5.50 -46.10 -20.19
C SER A 308 -6.24 -46.81 -21.33
N ILE A 309 -5.67 -46.80 -22.54
CA ILE A 309 -6.26 -47.47 -23.71
C ILE A 309 -6.33 -48.99 -23.49
N LEU A 310 -5.27 -49.61 -23.00
CA LEU A 310 -5.23 -51.04 -22.70
C LEU A 310 -6.28 -51.44 -21.66
N LYS A 311 -6.41 -50.66 -20.57
CA LYS A 311 -7.45 -50.90 -19.55
C LYS A 311 -8.85 -50.88 -20.15
N ASP A 312 -9.15 -49.94 -21.06
CA ASP A 312 -10.46 -49.83 -21.68
C ASP A 312 -10.75 -50.96 -22.68
N LEU A 313 -9.74 -51.41 -23.42
CA LEU A 313 -9.85 -52.57 -24.32
C LEU A 313 -10.06 -53.87 -23.53
N MET A 314 -9.32 -54.08 -22.45
CA MET A 314 -9.40 -55.29 -21.64
C MET A 314 -10.69 -55.37 -20.80
N LYS A 315 -11.27 -54.23 -20.40
CA LYS A 315 -12.57 -54.20 -19.72
C LYS A 315 -13.77 -54.52 -20.62
N LYS A 316 -13.57 -54.57 -21.94
CA LYS A 316 -14.59 -54.91 -22.94
C LYS A 316 -14.59 -56.40 -23.36
N ILE A 317 -13.74 -57.23 -22.73
CA ILE A 317 -13.68 -58.69 -22.87
C ILE A 317 -14.30 -59.31 -21.62
#